data_AF-A0A5K7ZUM2-F1
#
_entry.id   AF-A0A5K7ZUM2-F1
#
_cell.length_a   1.000
_cell.length_b   1.000
_cell.length_c   1.000
_cell.angle_alpha   90.00
_cell.angle_beta   90.00
_cell.angle_gamma   90.00
#
_symmetry.space_group_name_H-M   'P 1'
#
loop_
_entity.id
_entity.type
_entity.pdbx_description
1 polymer ?
#
loop_
_entity_poly.entity_id
_entity_poly.type
_entity_poly.pdbx_seq_one_letter_code
_entity_poly.pdbx_strand_id
1 'polypeptide(L)'
;MLTFSASVESDETVKIIDAPNRLERQTESMVEIPAGPFKFGEKPVDAQIDDPFWIDLYLVTNARFKEFIEAGGYEIEAWWLPEGWNWREKERIFRPLYWEDTKWNADDHPVVGVSWYEANAFCNWLGASPKDDYIYHLPDEKQWERAARGTDGRIYPWGDEFDSARCNTEESGIGKTTRIDRYADGLSPDGCYDMAGNVLEWTSTFLDNSKDAYVIKGSSWFNTAKLARCAARDDYSPVNRSGAVGFRCARTKK
;
A
#
# COMPACT_ATOMS: atom_id res chain seq x y z
N MET A 1 -57.16 27.87 -13.73
CA MET A 1 -56.49 26.61 -14.12
C MET A 1 -55.00 26.84 -13.91
N LEU A 2 -54.44 26.29 -12.82
CA LEU A 2 -53.03 26.38 -12.50
C LEU A 2 -52.31 25.26 -13.24
N THR A 3 -51.41 25.59 -14.17
CA THR A 3 -50.51 24.62 -14.81
C THR A 3 -49.17 24.66 -14.08
N PHE A 4 -48.91 23.62 -13.30
CA PHE A 4 -47.58 23.23 -12.84
C PHE A 4 -46.83 22.59 -14.01
N SER A 5 -45.57 22.99 -14.20
CA SER A 5 -44.57 22.15 -14.88
C SER A 5 -43.21 22.56 -14.33
N ALA A 6 -42.66 21.67 -13.51
CA ALA A 6 -41.40 21.84 -12.82
C ALA A 6 -40.22 21.59 -13.76
N SER A 7 -39.18 22.39 -13.53
CA SER A 7 -37.83 22.33 -14.05
C SER A 7 -37.13 21.00 -13.80
N VAL A 8 -36.35 20.54 -14.77
CA VAL A 8 -35.29 19.54 -14.58
C VAL A 8 -33.96 20.25 -14.79
N GLU A 9 -33.36 20.71 -13.69
CA GLU A 9 -31.93 21.02 -13.65
C GLU A 9 -31.19 19.70 -13.33
N SER A 10 -30.20 19.36 -14.15
CA SER A 10 -29.31 18.22 -13.97
C SER A 10 -28.25 18.58 -12.94
N ASP A 11 -28.45 18.15 -11.70
CA ASP A 11 -27.44 18.20 -10.63
C ASP A 11 -27.01 16.77 -10.29
N GLU A 12 -26.17 16.17 -11.14
CA GLU A 12 -25.37 14.99 -10.78
C GLU A 12 -24.06 15.45 -10.15
N THR A 13 -24.16 16.19 -9.04
CA THR A 13 -23.10 16.18 -8.04
C THR A 13 -23.09 14.78 -7.42
N VAL A 14 -22.24 13.91 -7.95
CA VAL A 14 -21.80 12.70 -7.24
C VAL A 14 -21.40 13.15 -5.84
N LYS A 15 -22.25 12.87 -4.86
CA LYS A 15 -21.91 13.05 -3.46
C LYS A 15 -20.79 12.05 -3.19
N ILE A 16 -19.55 12.51 -3.37
CA ILE A 16 -18.37 11.87 -2.80
C ILE A 16 -18.65 11.88 -1.31
N ILE A 17 -19.14 10.76 -0.79
CA ILE A 17 -19.30 10.57 0.65
C ILE A 17 -17.86 10.44 1.15
N ASP A 18 -17.23 11.58 1.40
CA ASP A 18 -15.90 11.60 2.00
C ASP A 18 -16.08 11.14 3.45
N ALA A 19 -15.44 10.03 3.82
CA ALA A 19 -15.47 9.57 5.19
C ALA A 19 -14.91 10.70 6.08
N PRO A 20 -15.61 11.08 7.18
CA PRO A 20 -15.15 12.17 8.03
C PRO A 20 -13.71 11.90 8.50
N ASN A 21 -12.83 12.89 8.32
CA ASN A 21 -11.43 12.93 8.75
C ASN A 21 -10.49 11.87 8.10
N ARG A 22 -10.83 11.35 6.92
CA ARG A 22 -9.99 10.40 6.15
C ARG A 22 -8.56 10.90 5.92
N LEU A 23 -8.42 12.15 5.49
CA LEU A 23 -7.12 12.78 5.23
C LEU A 23 -6.32 12.98 6.51
N GLU A 24 -6.94 13.54 7.56
CA GLU A 24 -6.28 13.78 8.84
C GLU A 24 -5.68 12.48 9.40
N ARG A 25 -6.48 11.39 9.45
CA ARG A 25 -6.00 10.07 9.89
C ARG A 25 -4.84 9.53 9.04
N GLN A 26 -4.91 9.72 7.72
CA GLN A 26 -3.82 9.30 6.83
C GLN A 26 -2.56 10.11 7.10
N THR A 27 -2.68 11.44 7.24
CA THR A 27 -1.52 12.32 7.47
C THR A 27 -0.84 12.08 8.80
N GLU A 28 -1.60 11.75 9.86
CA GLU A 28 -1.06 11.37 11.17
C GLU A 28 -0.32 10.02 11.15
N SER A 29 -0.58 9.20 10.13
CA SER A 29 -0.03 7.84 9.99
C SER A 29 1.09 7.77 8.93
N MET A 30 1.64 8.89 8.50
CA MET A 30 2.73 8.97 7.52
C MET A 30 3.98 9.62 8.11
N VAL A 31 5.15 9.15 7.70
CA VAL A 31 6.44 9.75 8.03
C VAL A 31 7.06 10.42 6.79
N GLU A 32 7.66 11.59 6.98
CA GLU A 32 8.46 12.25 5.95
C GLU A 32 9.83 11.56 5.84
N ILE A 33 10.17 11.13 4.63
CA ILE A 33 11.50 10.65 4.26
C ILE A 33 12.19 11.80 3.53
N PRO A 34 13.30 12.34 4.09
CA PRO A 34 14.00 13.46 3.45
C PRO A 34 14.68 13.00 2.16
N ALA A 35 14.80 13.93 1.21
CA ALA A 35 15.70 13.78 0.08
C ALA A 35 17.14 13.57 0.55
N GLY A 36 17.92 12.84 -0.23
CA GLY A 36 19.34 12.62 0.05
C GLY A 36 19.86 11.23 -0.33
N PRO A 37 21.17 11.01 -0.11
CA PRO A 37 21.84 9.79 -0.48
C PRO A 37 21.47 8.63 0.45
N PHE A 38 21.44 7.42 -0.12
CA PHE A 38 21.30 6.18 0.64
C PHE A 38 21.94 5.01 -0.13
N LYS A 39 22.05 3.87 0.54
CA LYS A 39 22.52 2.62 -0.06
C LYS A 39 21.34 1.79 -0.57
N PHE A 40 21.36 1.40 -1.85
CA PHE A 40 20.24 0.69 -2.50
C PHE A 40 20.66 -0.67 -3.09
N GLY A 41 19.80 -1.67 -2.96
CA GLY A 41 19.93 -3.01 -3.53
C GLY A 41 20.65 -4.03 -2.65
N GLU A 42 20.65 -5.29 -3.11
CA GLU A 42 21.26 -6.45 -2.42
C GLU A 42 22.79 -6.36 -2.34
N LYS A 43 23.40 -5.76 -3.37
CA LYS A 43 24.80 -5.31 -3.35
C LYS A 43 24.75 -3.80 -3.25
N PRO A 44 24.77 -3.21 -2.05
CA PRO A 44 24.32 -1.84 -1.88
C PRO A 44 25.19 -0.86 -2.67
N VAL A 45 24.57 -0.13 -3.59
CA VAL A 45 25.20 0.94 -4.39
C VAL A 45 24.72 2.30 -3.91
N ASP A 46 25.48 3.34 -4.24
CA ASP A 46 25.02 4.71 -3.98
C ASP A 46 23.78 5.02 -4.84
N ALA A 47 22.74 5.48 -4.17
CA ALA A 47 21.50 5.95 -4.76
C ALA A 47 21.03 7.22 -4.05
N GLN A 48 19.98 7.82 -4.56
CA GLN A 48 19.44 9.07 -4.03
C GLN A 48 17.91 9.06 -4.09
N ILE A 49 17.30 9.62 -3.05
CA ILE A 49 15.94 10.15 -3.09
C ILE A 49 16.05 11.61 -3.51
N ASP A 50 15.47 11.95 -4.66
CA ASP A 50 15.63 13.26 -5.27
C ASP A 50 14.80 14.34 -4.58
N ASP A 51 13.54 14.00 -4.24
CA ASP A 51 12.61 14.87 -3.53
C ASP A 51 12.08 14.18 -2.28
N PRO A 52 11.83 14.91 -1.18
CA PRO A 52 11.21 14.33 0.01
C PRO A 52 9.83 13.78 -0.34
N PHE A 53 9.47 12.68 0.31
CA PHE A 53 8.18 12.03 0.16
C PHE A 53 7.68 11.59 1.54
N TRP A 54 6.40 11.26 1.62
CA TRP A 54 5.80 10.70 2.81
C TRP A 54 5.39 9.27 2.52
N ILE A 55 5.55 8.37 3.49
CA ILE A 55 5.15 6.97 3.39
C ILE A 55 4.43 6.54 4.65
N ASP A 56 3.47 5.63 4.52
CA ASP A 56 2.72 5.14 5.66
C ASP A 56 3.62 4.39 6.64
N LEU A 57 3.42 4.71 7.93
CA LEU A 57 4.01 3.99 9.05
C LEU A 57 3.53 2.54 9.09
N TYR A 58 2.32 2.27 8.62
CA TYR A 58 1.65 0.99 8.68
C TYR A 58 1.17 0.52 7.30
N LEU A 59 0.98 -0.78 7.14
CA LEU A 59 0.25 -1.33 6.01
C LEU A 59 -1.20 -0.82 6.00
N VAL A 60 -1.81 -0.69 4.81
CA VAL A 60 -3.24 -0.37 4.69
C VAL A 60 -4.06 -1.49 5.33
N THR A 61 -4.93 -1.15 6.28
CA THR A 61 -5.74 -2.13 6.99
C THR A 61 -7.04 -2.47 6.28
N ASN A 62 -7.69 -3.56 6.69
CA ASN A 62 -9.05 -3.88 6.25
C ASN A 62 -10.03 -2.75 6.59
N ALA A 63 -9.94 -2.11 7.75
CA ALA A 63 -10.80 -0.99 8.11
C ALA A 63 -10.63 0.20 7.16
N ARG A 64 -9.38 0.54 6.80
CA ARG A 64 -9.08 1.60 5.82
C ARG A 64 -9.59 1.24 4.43
N PHE A 65 -9.39 0.01 4.00
CA PHE A 65 -9.86 -0.46 2.69
C PHE A 65 -11.40 -0.55 2.61
N LYS A 66 -12.07 -0.79 3.74
CA LYS A 66 -13.53 -0.74 3.84
C LYS A 66 -14.07 0.66 3.56
N GLU A 67 -13.40 1.72 4.05
CA GLU A 67 -13.77 3.11 3.72
C GLU A 67 -13.74 3.36 2.20
N PHE A 68 -12.73 2.81 1.50
CA PHE A 68 -12.65 2.89 0.03
C PHE A 68 -13.82 2.16 -0.65
N ILE A 69 -14.14 0.94 -0.22
CA ILE A 69 -15.29 0.19 -0.75
C ILE A 69 -16.59 0.97 -0.52
N GLU A 70 -16.83 1.46 0.69
CA GLU A 70 -18.06 2.18 1.05
C GLU A 70 -18.20 3.53 0.32
N ALA A 71 -17.08 4.13 -0.09
CA ALA A 71 -17.07 5.33 -0.92
C ALA A 71 -17.37 5.06 -2.40
N GLY A 72 -17.64 3.82 -2.81
CA GLY A 72 -17.83 3.45 -4.21
C GLY A 72 -16.54 3.07 -4.92
N GLY A 73 -15.55 2.56 -4.17
CA GLY A 73 -14.20 2.27 -4.64
C GLY A 73 -14.15 1.37 -5.87
N TYR A 74 -15.11 0.46 -6.01
CA TYR A 74 -15.20 -0.46 -7.14
C TYR A 74 -16.21 0.02 -8.19
N GLU A 75 -16.90 1.14 -7.97
CA GLU A 75 -17.98 1.66 -8.81
C GLU A 75 -17.58 2.92 -9.57
N ILE A 76 -16.56 3.65 -9.11
CA ILE A 76 -16.12 4.92 -9.67
C ILE A 76 -14.86 4.72 -10.51
N GLU A 77 -15.02 4.72 -11.83
CA GLU A 77 -13.92 4.56 -12.81
C GLU A 77 -12.79 5.59 -12.65
N ALA A 78 -13.11 6.81 -12.21
CA ALA A 78 -12.16 7.90 -12.08
C ALA A 78 -10.98 7.64 -11.12
N TRP A 79 -11.08 6.62 -10.26
CA TRP A 79 -9.99 6.21 -9.37
C TRP A 79 -9.10 5.12 -9.98
N TRP A 80 -9.50 4.50 -11.08
CA TRP A 80 -8.80 3.38 -11.69
C TRP A 80 -7.98 3.83 -12.89
N LEU A 81 -6.88 3.12 -13.14
CA LEU A 81 -6.24 3.16 -14.45
C LEU A 81 -7.12 2.43 -15.47
N PRO A 82 -7.12 2.83 -16.76
CA PRO A 82 -7.97 2.20 -17.77
C PRO A 82 -7.81 0.68 -17.86
N GLU A 83 -6.58 0.18 -17.80
CA GLU A 83 -6.28 -1.26 -17.84
C GLU A 83 -6.83 -1.97 -16.59
N GLY A 84 -6.72 -1.32 -15.43
CA GLY A 84 -7.24 -1.83 -14.16
C GLY A 84 -8.76 -1.88 -14.12
N TRP A 85 -9.44 -0.84 -14.62
CA TRP A 85 -10.89 -0.80 -14.74
C TRP A 85 -11.41 -1.90 -15.66
N ASN A 86 -10.82 -2.00 -16.86
CA ASN A 86 -11.16 -3.05 -17.83
C ASN A 86 -10.97 -4.47 -17.26
N TRP A 87 -9.85 -4.70 -16.57
CA TRP A 87 -9.59 -5.98 -15.88
C TRP A 87 -10.64 -6.26 -14.81
N ARG A 88 -10.93 -5.28 -13.95
CA ARG A 88 -11.93 -5.38 -12.88
C ARG A 88 -13.32 -5.72 -13.42
N GLU A 89 -13.74 -5.09 -14.52
CA GLU A 89 -15.02 -5.38 -15.16
C GLU A 89 -15.06 -6.78 -15.76
N LYS A 90 -14.02 -7.15 -16.52
CA LYS A 90 -13.91 -8.45 -17.17
C LYS A 90 -13.91 -9.61 -16.17
N GLU A 91 -13.10 -9.49 -15.11
CA GLU A 91 -12.96 -10.52 -14.07
C GLU A 91 -14.00 -10.39 -12.96
N ARG A 92 -14.89 -9.38 -13.04
CA ARG A 92 -16.01 -9.13 -12.12
C ARG A 92 -15.54 -8.97 -10.67
N ILE A 93 -14.54 -8.12 -10.46
CA ILE A 93 -13.96 -7.85 -9.14
C ILE A 93 -14.73 -6.72 -8.44
N PHE A 94 -15.25 -6.99 -7.24
CA PHE A 94 -16.05 -6.02 -6.48
C PHE A 94 -15.55 -5.81 -5.05
N ARG A 95 -14.54 -6.58 -4.63
CA ARG A 95 -13.91 -6.57 -3.30
C ARG A 95 -12.64 -7.42 -3.34
N PRO A 96 -11.75 -7.30 -2.32
CA PRO A 96 -10.57 -8.15 -2.20
C PRO A 96 -10.91 -9.64 -2.20
N LEU A 97 -9.99 -10.48 -2.69
CA LEU A 97 -10.22 -11.92 -2.88
C LEU A 97 -10.67 -12.64 -1.59
N TYR A 98 -10.20 -12.20 -0.43
CA TYR A 98 -10.45 -12.84 0.87
C TYR A 98 -11.34 -12.02 1.81
N TRP A 99 -12.13 -11.08 1.28
CA TRP A 99 -12.87 -10.10 2.08
C TRP A 99 -13.83 -10.71 3.12
N GLU A 100 -14.47 -11.83 2.81
CA GLU A 100 -15.42 -12.52 3.70
C GLU A 100 -14.77 -13.59 4.58
N ASP A 101 -13.47 -13.83 4.41
CA ASP A 101 -12.77 -14.85 5.18
C ASP A 101 -12.24 -14.28 6.50
N THR A 102 -12.84 -14.75 7.59
CA THR A 102 -12.46 -14.39 8.98
C THR A 102 -11.00 -14.63 9.33
N LYS A 103 -10.27 -15.42 8.53
CA LYS A 103 -8.82 -15.57 8.66
C LYS A 103 -8.07 -14.27 8.32
N TRP A 104 -8.61 -13.44 7.42
CA TRP A 104 -7.91 -12.33 6.78
C TRP A 104 -8.53 -10.95 7.00
N ASN A 105 -9.80 -10.88 7.41
CA ASN A 105 -10.59 -9.64 7.35
C ASN A 105 -10.73 -8.85 8.66
N ALA A 106 -9.87 -9.09 9.66
CA ALA A 106 -9.86 -8.31 10.89
C ALA A 106 -9.49 -6.84 10.61
N ASP A 107 -10.21 -5.89 11.22
CA ASP A 107 -10.13 -4.45 10.94
C ASP A 107 -8.73 -3.84 11.08
N ASP A 108 -7.94 -4.34 12.03
CA ASP A 108 -6.59 -3.90 12.41
C ASP A 108 -5.46 -4.75 11.79
N HIS A 109 -5.82 -5.69 10.90
CA HIS A 109 -4.89 -6.44 10.08
C HIS A 109 -4.73 -5.78 8.70
N PRO A 110 -3.59 -6.01 8.02
CA PRO A 110 -3.40 -5.52 6.67
C PRO A 110 -4.46 -6.11 5.72
N VAL A 111 -4.96 -5.29 4.80
CA VAL A 111 -5.78 -5.78 3.70
C VAL A 111 -4.93 -6.69 2.80
N VAL A 112 -5.49 -7.84 2.44
CA VAL A 112 -4.83 -8.82 1.55
C VAL A 112 -5.77 -9.28 0.46
N GLY A 113 -5.21 -9.95 -0.55
CA GLY A 113 -5.98 -10.41 -1.70
C GLY A 113 -6.38 -9.26 -2.63
N VAL A 114 -5.61 -8.17 -2.61
CA VAL A 114 -5.72 -7.02 -3.50
C VAL A 114 -4.69 -7.11 -4.62
N SER A 115 -5.11 -6.75 -5.82
CA SER A 115 -4.25 -6.61 -6.98
C SER A 115 -3.48 -5.30 -6.93
N TRP A 116 -2.51 -5.15 -7.83
CA TRP A 116 -1.79 -3.89 -7.98
C TRP A 116 -2.75 -2.77 -8.42
N TYR A 117 -3.72 -3.08 -9.30
CA TYR A 117 -4.73 -2.12 -9.74
C TYR A 117 -5.66 -1.67 -8.61
N GLU A 118 -6.08 -2.59 -7.73
CA GLU A 118 -6.88 -2.26 -6.54
C GLU A 118 -6.09 -1.34 -5.59
N ALA A 119 -4.81 -1.65 -5.36
CA ALA A 119 -3.92 -0.86 -4.51
C ALA A 119 -3.65 0.55 -5.10
N ASN A 120 -3.45 0.65 -6.42
CA ASN A 120 -3.32 1.93 -7.10
C ASN A 120 -4.61 2.75 -7.04
N ALA A 121 -5.78 2.12 -7.25
CA ALA A 121 -7.06 2.81 -7.18
C ALA A 121 -7.37 3.36 -5.78
N PHE A 122 -6.97 2.62 -4.73
CA PHE A 122 -7.04 3.12 -3.36
C PHE A 122 -6.18 4.39 -3.18
N CYS A 123 -4.96 4.42 -3.70
CA CYS A 123 -4.10 5.61 -3.63
C CYS A 123 -4.73 6.80 -4.36
N ASN A 124 -5.29 6.60 -5.55
CA ASN A 124 -5.97 7.65 -6.31
C ASN A 124 -7.21 8.17 -5.57
N TRP A 125 -7.98 7.28 -4.95
CA TRP A 125 -9.10 7.65 -4.09
C TRP A 125 -8.67 8.52 -2.91
N LEU A 126 -7.58 8.16 -2.22
CA LEU A 126 -7.03 8.98 -1.12
C LEU A 126 -6.67 10.39 -1.61
N GLY A 127 -6.01 10.49 -2.76
CA GLY A 127 -5.60 11.76 -3.37
C GLY A 127 -6.71 12.57 -4.04
N ALA A 128 -7.93 12.03 -4.17
CA ALA A 128 -9.04 12.70 -4.84
C ALA A 128 -9.59 13.92 -4.07
N SER A 129 -9.15 14.15 -2.83
CA SER A 129 -9.58 15.31 -2.07
C SER A 129 -8.95 16.60 -2.61
N PRO A 130 -9.74 17.61 -2.98
CA PRO A 130 -9.24 18.88 -3.51
C PRO A 130 -8.52 19.74 -2.45
N LYS A 131 -8.59 19.34 -1.17
CA LYS A 131 -8.00 20.07 -0.04
C LYS A 131 -6.55 19.69 0.23
N ASP A 132 -6.03 18.66 -0.44
CA ASP A 132 -4.67 18.18 -0.21
C ASP A 132 -3.73 18.55 -1.37
N ASP A 133 -2.55 19.08 -1.04
CA ASP A 133 -1.53 19.53 -2.00
C ASP A 133 -0.57 18.41 -2.40
N TYR A 134 -1.04 17.17 -2.29
CA TYR A 134 -0.25 15.96 -2.44
C TYR A 134 -0.83 15.03 -3.50
N ILE A 135 0.04 14.21 -4.08
CA ILE A 135 -0.29 13.12 -4.98
C ILE A 135 -0.04 11.83 -4.21
N TYR A 136 -1.08 11.03 -4.01
CA TYR A 136 -0.97 9.71 -3.37
C TYR A 136 -0.68 8.64 -4.41
N HIS A 137 0.23 7.73 -4.10
CA HIS A 137 0.67 6.66 -4.99
C HIS A 137 1.19 5.45 -4.19
N LEU A 138 1.42 4.34 -4.87
CA LEU A 138 2.23 3.26 -4.30
C LEU A 138 3.69 3.72 -4.26
N PRO A 139 4.45 3.45 -3.19
CA PRO A 139 5.87 3.78 -3.16
C PRO A 139 6.57 3.11 -4.35
N ASP A 140 7.53 3.79 -4.95
CA ASP A 140 8.48 3.12 -5.83
C ASP A 140 9.44 2.24 -5.00
N GLU A 141 10.21 1.38 -5.64
CA GLU A 141 11.10 0.46 -4.94
C GLU A 141 12.17 1.20 -4.13
N LYS A 142 12.72 2.30 -4.66
CA LYS A 142 13.76 3.09 -3.97
C LYS A 142 13.18 3.77 -2.74
N GLN A 143 11.98 4.35 -2.86
CA GLN A 143 11.23 4.94 -1.75
C GLN A 143 10.96 3.91 -0.66
N TRP A 144 10.44 2.75 -1.03
CA TRP A 144 10.13 1.67 -0.09
C TRP A 144 11.40 1.20 0.64
N GLU A 145 12.48 0.93 -0.10
CA GLU A 145 13.72 0.42 0.48
C GLU A 145 14.44 1.45 1.35
N ARG A 146 14.42 2.74 0.94
CA ARG A 146 14.93 3.83 1.77
C ARG A 146 14.20 3.90 3.10
N ALA A 147 12.86 3.79 3.09
CA ALA A 147 12.05 3.81 4.30
C ALA A 147 12.27 2.56 5.18
N ALA A 148 12.58 1.41 4.56
CA ALA A 148 12.85 0.16 5.27
C ALA A 148 14.19 0.16 5.99
N ARG A 149 15.25 0.61 5.31
CA ARG A 149 16.63 0.40 5.75
C ARG A 149 17.33 1.64 6.26
N GLY A 150 16.74 2.82 6.14
CA GLY A 150 17.46 4.06 6.39
C GLY A 150 18.49 4.35 5.30
N THR A 151 19.63 4.91 5.69
CA THR A 151 20.68 5.35 4.74
C THR A 151 21.92 4.45 4.70
N ASP A 152 22.07 3.54 5.66
CA ASP A 152 23.34 2.83 5.95
C ASP A 152 23.50 1.48 5.22
N GLY A 153 22.45 0.98 4.58
CA GLY A 153 22.50 -0.28 3.84
C GLY A 153 22.33 -1.53 4.71
N ARG A 154 21.80 -1.40 5.92
CA ARG A 154 21.46 -2.54 6.80
C ARG A 154 20.63 -3.62 6.10
N ILE A 155 20.75 -4.85 6.58
CA ILE A 155 20.09 -6.02 5.99
C ILE A 155 18.58 -6.03 6.32
N TYR A 156 18.23 -5.85 7.58
CA TYR A 156 16.86 -5.81 8.12
C TYR A 156 16.56 -4.41 8.68
N PRO A 157 15.28 -4.03 8.87
CA PRO A 157 14.94 -2.68 9.34
C PRO A 157 15.66 -2.30 10.65
N TRP A 158 15.87 -3.29 11.54
CA TRP A 158 16.51 -3.13 12.84
C TRP A 158 18.02 -3.40 12.88
N GLY A 159 18.67 -3.77 11.76
CA GLY A 159 20.10 -4.06 11.72
C GLY A 159 20.46 -5.25 10.84
N ASP A 160 21.59 -5.89 11.11
CA ASP A 160 22.15 -6.90 10.20
C ASP A 160 21.86 -8.35 10.60
N GLU A 161 21.41 -8.57 11.83
CA GLU A 161 21.08 -9.88 12.35
C GLU A 161 19.56 -10.12 12.32
N PHE A 162 19.15 -11.26 11.78
CA PHE A 162 17.74 -11.63 11.76
C PHE A 162 17.23 -11.93 13.18
N ASP A 163 16.03 -11.45 13.48
CA ASP A 163 15.34 -11.66 14.74
C ASP A 163 13.85 -11.92 14.48
N SER A 164 13.39 -13.16 14.67
CA SER A 164 12.00 -13.54 14.45
C SER A 164 11.03 -12.94 15.46
N ALA A 165 11.52 -12.35 16.56
CA ALA A 165 10.66 -11.61 17.49
C ALA A 165 10.27 -10.23 16.96
N ARG A 166 10.92 -9.74 15.89
CA ARG A 166 10.72 -8.41 15.31
C ARG A 166 9.87 -8.39 14.04
N CYS A 167 9.41 -9.54 13.57
CA CYS A 167 8.64 -9.64 12.34
C CYS A 167 7.71 -10.85 12.31
N ASN A 168 6.76 -10.82 11.37
CA ASN A 168 5.93 -11.96 11.04
C ASN A 168 6.41 -12.61 9.74
N THR A 169 7.28 -13.61 9.85
CA THR A 169 7.75 -14.46 8.75
C THR A 169 7.37 -15.92 9.01
N GLU A 170 7.78 -16.84 8.13
CA GLU A 170 7.58 -18.29 8.34
C GLU A 170 8.09 -18.74 9.73
N GLU A 171 9.23 -18.21 10.16
CA GLU A 171 9.87 -18.52 11.44
C GLU A 171 9.02 -18.19 12.67
N SER A 172 8.00 -17.32 12.53
CA SER A 172 7.05 -17.02 13.60
C SER A 172 6.04 -18.16 13.86
N GLY A 173 5.81 -19.03 12.87
CA GLY A 173 4.81 -20.11 12.93
C GLY A 173 3.35 -19.64 12.97
N ILE A 174 3.06 -18.35 12.75
CA ILE A 174 1.69 -17.78 12.89
C ILE A 174 0.77 -18.22 11.75
N GLY A 175 1.28 -18.31 10.52
CA GLY A 175 0.52 -18.82 9.36
C GLY A 175 -0.62 -17.92 8.85
N LYS A 176 -0.61 -16.64 9.26
CA LYS A 176 -1.53 -15.58 8.82
C LYS A 176 -0.97 -14.19 9.15
N THR A 177 -1.66 -13.15 8.70
CA THR A 177 -1.33 -11.77 9.05
C THR A 177 -1.47 -11.51 10.54
N THR A 178 -0.77 -10.48 11.02
CA THR A 178 -0.89 -9.94 12.38
C THR A 178 -1.37 -8.50 12.33
N ARG A 179 -1.84 -8.00 13.48
CA ARG A 179 -2.08 -6.56 13.66
C ARG A 179 -0.86 -5.74 13.21
N ILE A 180 -1.14 -4.62 12.56
CA ILE A 180 -0.14 -3.73 11.95
C ILE A 180 0.81 -3.06 12.98
N ASP A 181 0.45 -3.07 14.26
CA ASP A 181 1.20 -2.45 15.37
C ASP A 181 1.94 -3.47 16.25
N ARG A 182 1.96 -4.75 15.86
CA ARG A 182 2.43 -5.84 16.74
C ARG A 182 3.93 -5.79 17.05
N TYR A 183 4.76 -5.39 16.08
CA TYR A 183 6.21 -5.49 16.16
C TYR A 183 6.88 -4.14 16.37
N ALA A 184 6.66 -3.54 17.55
CA ALA A 184 7.24 -2.23 17.90
C ALA A 184 8.79 -2.25 18.02
N ASP A 185 9.40 -3.42 18.20
CA ASP A 185 10.86 -3.57 18.14
C ASP A 185 11.36 -3.85 16.71
N GLY A 186 10.45 -4.01 15.74
CA GLY A 186 10.76 -4.29 14.33
C GLY A 186 10.79 -3.06 13.44
N LEU A 187 10.73 -1.86 14.02
CA LEU A 187 10.64 -0.61 13.26
C LEU A 187 11.85 -0.40 12.36
N SER A 188 11.59 0.21 11.21
CA SER A 188 12.63 0.82 10.41
C SER A 188 13.25 2.04 11.11
N PRO A 189 14.40 2.55 10.62
CA PRO A 189 15.02 3.77 11.17
C PRO A 189 14.09 4.98 11.16
N ASP A 190 13.18 5.04 10.18
CA ASP A 190 12.20 6.10 10.01
C ASP A 190 10.85 5.76 10.69
N GLY A 191 10.78 4.68 11.48
CA GLY A 191 9.61 4.33 12.29
C GLY A 191 8.53 3.52 11.58
N CYS A 192 8.79 2.99 10.38
CA CYS A 192 7.81 2.18 9.66
C CYS A 192 7.72 0.77 10.26
N TYR A 193 6.50 0.30 10.50
CA TYR A 193 6.18 -1.06 10.91
C TYR A 193 6.19 -2.01 9.73
N ASP A 194 6.43 -3.29 10.02
CA ASP A 194 6.27 -4.41 9.10
C ASP A 194 6.99 -4.24 7.75
N MET A 195 8.11 -3.49 7.71
CA MET A 195 9.00 -3.43 6.54
C MET A 195 9.77 -4.75 6.31
N ALA A 196 9.52 -5.76 7.15
CA ALA A 196 10.04 -7.11 7.07
C ALA A 196 8.97 -8.07 7.62
N GLY A 197 8.25 -8.77 6.75
CA GLY A 197 7.20 -9.73 7.08
C GLY A 197 5.78 -9.17 7.00
N ASN A 198 4.86 -9.88 7.63
CA ASN A 198 3.41 -9.70 7.58
C ASN A 198 2.85 -9.93 6.17
N VAL A 199 3.02 -9.00 5.23
CA VAL A 199 2.56 -9.16 3.84
C VAL A 199 3.58 -8.56 2.88
N LEU A 200 3.65 -9.15 1.69
CA LEU A 200 4.37 -8.57 0.57
C LEU A 200 3.65 -7.30 0.12
N GLU A 201 4.41 -6.29 -0.29
CA GLU A 201 3.87 -4.96 -0.58
C GLU A 201 4.06 -4.57 -2.04
N TRP A 202 2.96 -4.22 -2.69
CA TRP A 202 2.99 -3.64 -4.04
C TRP A 202 3.79 -2.34 -4.09
N THR A 203 4.65 -2.21 -5.10
CA THR A 203 5.33 -0.95 -5.45
C THR A 203 4.91 -0.47 -6.84
N SER A 204 5.20 0.80 -7.17
CA SER A 204 4.96 1.34 -8.52
C SER A 204 6.07 1.03 -9.54
N THR A 205 7.13 0.30 -9.14
CA THR A 205 8.27 -0.01 -10.01
C THR A 205 8.04 -1.29 -10.81
N PHE A 206 8.26 -1.24 -12.14
CA PHE A 206 8.24 -2.44 -12.98
C PHE A 206 9.51 -3.28 -12.80
N LEU A 207 9.39 -4.61 -12.89
CA LEU A 207 10.56 -5.49 -12.96
C LEU A 207 11.16 -5.49 -14.38
N ASP A 208 12.46 -5.18 -14.46
CA ASP A 208 13.36 -5.41 -15.60
C ASP A 208 12.79 -5.06 -17.00
N ASN A 209 12.32 -3.83 -17.18
CA ASN A 209 11.79 -3.25 -18.45
C ASN A 209 10.66 -4.04 -19.14
N SER A 210 10.21 -5.17 -18.57
CA SER A 210 9.19 -6.04 -19.15
C SER A 210 7.82 -5.38 -19.21
N LYS A 211 7.55 -4.42 -18.31
CA LYS A 211 6.26 -3.74 -18.09
C LYS A 211 5.08 -4.68 -17.75
N ASP A 212 5.33 -5.98 -17.56
CA ASP A 212 4.30 -6.99 -17.34
C ASP A 212 4.18 -7.40 -15.86
N ALA A 213 5.15 -7.02 -15.03
CA ALA A 213 5.19 -7.31 -13.60
C ALA A 213 5.71 -6.12 -12.80
N TYR A 214 5.17 -5.98 -11.59
CA TYR A 214 5.60 -4.97 -10.62
C TYR A 214 6.42 -5.62 -9.53
N VAL A 215 7.43 -4.87 -9.09
CA VAL A 215 8.26 -5.22 -7.95
C VAL A 215 7.41 -5.28 -6.70
N ILE A 216 7.61 -6.33 -5.92
CA ILE A 216 6.98 -6.53 -4.63
C ILE A 216 8.06 -6.69 -3.56
N LYS A 217 7.86 -6.07 -2.40
CA LYS A 217 8.87 -5.92 -1.34
C LYS A 217 8.37 -6.47 0.00
N GLY A 218 9.28 -6.62 0.96
CA GLY A 218 8.91 -6.77 2.37
C GLY A 218 8.77 -8.19 2.93
N SER A 219 8.77 -9.27 2.13
CA SER A 219 8.42 -10.63 2.60
C SER A 219 6.96 -10.76 3.05
N SER A 220 6.58 -11.89 3.63
CA SER A 220 5.25 -12.12 4.19
C SER A 220 5.29 -13.12 5.34
N TRP A 221 4.14 -13.33 5.99
CA TRP A 221 3.94 -14.32 7.07
C TRP A 221 4.30 -15.77 6.69
N PHE A 222 4.44 -16.12 5.41
CA PHE A 222 4.85 -17.48 4.97
C PHE A 222 6.25 -17.53 4.37
N ASN A 223 6.87 -16.39 4.13
CA ASN A 223 8.20 -16.33 3.53
C ASN A 223 9.26 -16.38 4.62
N THR A 224 10.41 -16.99 4.32
CA THR A 224 11.55 -17.06 5.25
C THR A 224 12.19 -15.69 5.49
N ALA A 225 13.04 -15.63 6.52
CA ALA A 225 13.97 -14.54 6.82
C ALA A 225 14.79 -14.05 5.62
N LYS A 226 14.99 -14.89 4.59
CA LYS A 226 15.69 -14.50 3.38
C LYS A 226 14.91 -13.50 2.53
N LEU A 227 13.59 -13.52 2.54
CA LEU A 227 12.83 -12.52 1.78
C LEU A 227 12.53 -11.27 2.62
N ALA A 228 12.79 -11.32 3.94
CA ALA A 228 12.60 -10.23 4.87
C ALA A 228 13.73 -9.19 4.90
N ARG A 229 14.77 -9.34 4.06
CA ARG A 229 15.80 -8.31 3.90
C ARG A 229 15.20 -7.09 3.20
N CYS A 230 15.61 -5.89 3.60
CA CYS A 230 15.15 -4.64 3.00
C CYS A 230 15.40 -4.59 1.48
N ALA A 231 16.51 -5.18 1.05
CA ALA A 231 16.92 -5.24 -0.34
C ALA A 231 16.26 -6.35 -1.16
N ALA A 232 15.64 -7.34 -0.51
CA ALA A 232 14.98 -8.44 -1.22
C ALA A 232 13.83 -7.89 -2.06
N ARG A 233 13.64 -8.50 -3.23
CA ARG A 233 12.58 -8.18 -4.16
C ARG A 233 12.10 -9.46 -4.83
N ASP A 234 10.83 -9.46 -5.18
CA ASP A 234 10.19 -10.43 -6.07
C ASP A 234 9.35 -9.62 -7.08
N ASP A 235 8.64 -10.27 -7.98
CA ASP A 235 7.75 -9.60 -8.92
C ASP A 235 6.47 -10.37 -9.14
N TYR A 236 5.36 -9.66 -9.22
CA TYR A 236 4.07 -10.23 -9.57
C TYR A 236 3.42 -9.46 -10.71
N SER A 237 2.68 -10.20 -11.54
CA SER A 237 1.74 -9.62 -12.50
C SER A 237 0.72 -8.72 -11.77
N PRO A 238 0.33 -7.56 -12.32
CA PRO A 238 -0.56 -6.62 -11.63
C PRO A 238 -1.93 -7.17 -11.26
N VAL A 239 -2.35 -8.30 -11.85
CA VAL A 239 -3.62 -8.97 -11.57
C VAL A 239 -3.53 -10.01 -10.45
N ASN A 240 -2.33 -10.33 -9.97
CA ASN A 240 -2.14 -11.31 -8.91
C ASN A 240 -2.82 -10.84 -7.61
N ARG A 241 -3.45 -11.77 -6.89
CA ARG A 241 -4.09 -11.53 -5.59
C ARG A 241 -3.82 -12.70 -4.67
N SER A 242 -3.28 -12.44 -3.48
CA SER A 242 -2.87 -13.47 -2.53
C SER A 242 -3.12 -13.04 -1.09
N GLY A 243 -3.35 -13.99 -0.18
CA GLY A 243 -3.56 -13.75 1.26
C GLY A 243 -2.31 -13.27 1.98
N ALA A 244 -1.24 -13.05 1.25
CA ALA A 244 0.04 -12.55 1.74
C ALA A 244 0.53 -11.33 0.96
N VAL A 245 -0.34 -10.70 0.17
CA VAL A 245 -0.02 -9.51 -0.62
C VAL A 245 -0.98 -8.40 -0.22
N GLY A 246 -0.41 -7.30 0.24
CA GLY A 246 -1.07 -6.05 0.57
C GLY A 246 -0.26 -4.88 0.01
N PHE A 247 -0.34 -3.73 0.66
CA PHE A 247 0.39 -2.53 0.26
C PHE A 247 0.37 -1.47 1.37
N ARG A 248 1.18 -0.44 1.16
CA ARG A 248 1.13 0.83 1.88
C ARG A 248 1.13 2.00 0.89
N CYS A 249 0.68 3.16 1.31
CA CYS A 249 0.68 4.35 0.47
C CYS A 249 1.94 5.20 0.68
N ALA A 250 2.29 5.95 -0.34
CA ALA A 250 3.21 7.07 -0.29
C ALA A 250 2.53 8.31 -0.88
N ARG A 251 3.09 9.49 -0.63
CA ARG A 251 2.69 10.73 -1.29
C ARG A 251 3.86 11.68 -1.51
N THR A 252 3.77 12.43 -2.58
CA THR A 252 4.68 13.54 -2.91
C THR A 252 3.89 14.83 -3.04
N LYS A 253 4.58 15.96 -2.89
CA LYS A 253 3.96 17.27 -3.12
C LYS A 253 3.71 17.48 -4.62
N LYS A 254 2.63 18.19 -4.95
CA LYS A 254 2.28 18.58 -6.33
C LYS A 254 3.31 19.51 -6.97
#